data_AF-A0A095BWC9-F1
#
_entry.id   AF-A0A095BWC9-F1
#
_cell.length_a   1.000
_cell.length_b   1.000
_cell.length_c   1.000
_cell.angle_alpha   90.00
_cell.angle_beta   90.00
_cell.angle_gamma   90.00
#
_symmetry.space_group_name_H-M   'P 1'
#
loop_
_entity.id
_entity.type
_entity.pdbx_description
1 polymer ?
#
loop_
_entity_poly.entity_id
_entity_poly.type
_entity_poly.pdbx_seq_one_letter_code
_entity_poly.pdbx_strand_id
1 'polypeptide(L)'
;MLDPNICIRKPFDFGYPVLCGSLGWKQGDEEGKWAQKAIETLIKKLKKRKGVLERLQYALLHPNEPRFHAVNYQEPKYWCSIVYYELNSRIGEAYFASIPSIIVDGFTNPGRDSGRFSVGFLSNINRSLAVENVRKQIGKGVHLFTFGGDVYAECLSDCSIFIQSRECNERHHFHPTTVIKIPPGGCLRIFSNRQFAHILSYTISRGVEATYDLVRMCTIRLSFVKGWGAEYHRQDITSTPCWIEIHLRGPFLWLDRVLRQMGPSRSPISSVS
;
A
#
# COMPACT_ATOMS: atom_id res chain seq x y z
N MET A 1 -7.80 43.39 6.75
CA MET A 1 -7.78 44.37 5.65
C MET A 1 -7.03 43.73 4.49
N LEU A 2 -7.78 43.28 3.47
CA LEU A 2 -7.23 42.70 2.25
C LEU A 2 -7.07 43.81 1.22
N ASP A 3 -5.88 43.92 0.65
CA ASP A 3 -5.54 44.89 -0.40
C ASP A 3 -6.31 44.53 -1.70
N PRO A 4 -7.11 45.45 -2.31
CA PRO A 4 -8.00 45.12 -3.42
C PRO A 4 -7.37 45.10 -4.83
N ASN A 5 -6.04 45.20 -4.97
CA ASN A 5 -5.40 45.35 -6.28
C ASN A 5 -4.45 44.21 -6.65
N ILE A 6 -4.97 43.00 -6.87
CA ILE A 6 -4.27 42.01 -7.70
C ILE A 6 -5.00 41.92 -9.03
N CYS A 7 -4.49 42.71 -9.98
CA CYS A 7 -4.80 42.62 -11.40
C CYS A 7 -4.84 41.16 -11.85
N ILE A 8 -5.98 40.77 -12.40
CA ILE A 8 -6.16 39.56 -13.22
C ILE A 8 -5.21 39.68 -14.41
N ARG A 9 -3.98 39.16 -14.29
CA ARG A 9 -3.08 38.98 -15.42
C ARG A 9 -3.67 37.88 -16.29
N LYS A 10 -3.91 38.21 -17.56
CA LYS A 10 -4.43 37.35 -18.62
C LYS A 10 -3.76 35.97 -18.64
N PRO A 11 -4.45 34.91 -19.12
CA PRO A 11 -3.87 33.59 -19.26
C PRO A 11 -2.63 33.66 -20.15
N PHE A 12 -1.53 33.04 -19.69
CA PHE A 12 -0.25 32.99 -20.39
C PHE A 12 -0.45 32.46 -21.82
N ASP A 13 -0.18 33.30 -22.80
CA ASP A 13 -0.17 32.91 -24.20
C ASP A 13 1.14 32.15 -24.49
N PHE A 14 1.05 30.92 -24.99
CA PHE A 14 2.20 30.07 -25.32
C PHE A 14 2.83 30.53 -26.65
N GLY A 15 3.24 31.79 -26.70
CA GLY A 15 3.98 32.38 -27.81
C GLY A 15 5.47 32.04 -27.74
N TYR A 16 6.03 31.68 -28.90
CA TYR A 16 7.43 31.35 -29.14
C TYR A 16 8.50 32.30 -28.53
N PRO A 17 8.27 33.62 -28.34
CA PRO A 17 9.29 34.52 -27.79
C PRO A 17 9.66 34.27 -26.32
N VAL A 18 8.77 33.70 -25.50
CA VAL A 18 8.97 33.59 -24.04
C VAL A 18 9.88 32.41 -23.68
N LEU A 19 9.86 31.33 -24.47
CA LEU A 19 10.64 30.12 -24.22
C LEU A 19 12.14 30.27 -24.54
N CYS A 20 12.50 31.13 -25.49
CA CYS A 20 13.88 31.29 -25.93
C CYS A 20 14.76 32.01 -24.88
N GLY A 21 14.17 32.91 -24.10
CA GLY A 21 14.89 33.68 -23.06
C GLY A 21 15.37 32.84 -21.88
N SER A 22 14.65 31.76 -21.52
CA SER A 22 14.98 30.94 -20.35
C SER A 22 16.01 29.85 -20.59
N LEU A 23 16.34 29.55 -21.86
CA LEU A 23 17.17 28.39 -22.21
C LEU A 23 18.53 28.77 -22.82
N GLY A 24 18.83 30.07 -23.02
CA GLY A 24 20.17 30.52 -23.45
C GLY A 24 20.58 30.13 -24.88
N TRP A 25 19.63 29.93 -25.80
CA TRP A 25 19.93 29.51 -27.18
C TRP A 25 20.40 30.70 -28.04
N LYS A 26 21.50 30.53 -28.79
CA LYS A 26 22.00 31.52 -29.77
C LYS A 26 21.61 31.14 -31.20
N GLN A 27 21.37 32.17 -32.01
CA GLN A 27 20.67 32.18 -33.28
C GLN A 27 21.53 31.73 -34.47
N GLY A 28 21.07 30.68 -35.17
CA GLY A 28 21.40 30.36 -36.56
C GLY A 28 20.09 30.08 -37.31
N ASP A 29 19.85 30.77 -38.43
CA ASP A 29 18.50 30.96 -38.99
C ASP A 29 17.81 29.68 -39.55
N GLU A 30 18.52 28.57 -39.70
CA GLU A 30 17.93 27.28 -40.11
C GLU A 30 17.57 26.34 -38.94
N GLU A 31 18.31 26.38 -37.83
CA GLU A 31 18.03 25.54 -36.65
C GLU A 31 16.77 25.97 -35.89
N GLY A 32 16.48 27.28 -35.87
CA GLY A 32 15.34 27.84 -35.15
C GLY A 32 13.98 27.34 -35.66
N LYS A 33 13.85 27.13 -36.98
CA LYS A 33 12.62 26.62 -37.61
C LYS A 33 12.40 25.13 -37.32
N TRP A 34 13.46 24.34 -37.29
CA TRP A 34 13.38 22.93 -36.91
C TRP A 34 13.02 22.75 -35.44
N ALA A 35 13.65 23.53 -34.55
CA ALA A 35 13.32 23.56 -33.14
C ALA A 35 11.85 23.96 -32.92
N GLN A 36 11.35 24.95 -33.66
CA GLN A 36 9.96 25.40 -33.57
C GLN A 36 8.98 24.31 -33.94
N LYS A 37 9.24 23.65 -35.06
CA LYS A 37 8.40 22.57 -35.57
C LYS A 37 8.42 21.36 -34.65
N ALA A 38 9.56 21.07 -34.01
CA ALA A 38 9.68 20.00 -33.02
C ALA A 38 8.88 20.30 -31.75
N ILE A 39 8.94 21.54 -31.25
CA ILE A 39 8.18 22.00 -30.08
C ILE A 39 6.67 21.95 -30.38
N GLU A 40 6.23 22.47 -31.52
CA GLU A 40 4.81 22.44 -31.92
C GLU A 40 4.29 21.01 -32.07
N THR A 41 5.11 20.11 -32.65
CA THR A 41 4.78 18.69 -32.78
C THR A 41 4.66 18.02 -31.42
N LEU A 42 5.55 18.33 -30.49
CA LEU A 42 5.51 17.83 -29.12
C LEU A 42 4.25 18.33 -28.40
N ILE A 43 3.92 19.62 -28.49
CA ILE A 43 2.70 20.20 -27.92
C ILE A 43 1.45 19.50 -28.49
N LYS A 44 1.41 19.26 -29.80
CA LYS A 44 0.29 18.55 -30.45
C LYS A 44 0.15 17.10 -29.96
N LYS A 45 1.28 16.41 -29.72
CA LYS A 45 1.29 15.06 -29.10
C LYS A 45 0.85 15.09 -27.63
N LEU A 46 1.26 16.10 -26.87
CA LEU A 46 0.93 16.25 -25.46
C LEU A 46 -0.55 16.64 -25.25
N LYS A 47 -1.12 17.48 -26.11
CA LYS A 47 -2.57 17.83 -26.10
C LYS A 47 -3.48 16.62 -26.33
N LYS A 48 -3.01 15.55 -27.00
CA LYS A 48 -3.76 14.29 -27.15
C LYS A 48 -3.82 13.47 -25.86
N ARG A 49 -2.98 13.76 -24.85
CA ARG A 49 -2.95 13.06 -23.56
C ARG A 49 -3.62 13.95 -22.51
N LYS A 50 -4.87 13.66 -22.15
CA LYS A 50 -5.60 14.36 -21.07
C LYS A 50 -4.77 14.40 -19.79
N GLY A 51 -4.67 15.56 -19.15
CA GLY A 51 -3.98 15.74 -17.87
C GLY A 51 -2.47 16.02 -17.96
N VAL A 52 -1.83 15.82 -19.12
CA VAL A 52 -0.37 16.00 -19.25
C VAL A 52 0.00 17.46 -19.45
N LEU A 53 -0.80 18.22 -20.21
CA LEU A 53 -0.54 19.62 -20.50
C LEU A 53 -0.74 20.49 -19.25
N GLU A 54 -1.79 20.24 -18.47
CA GLU A 54 -2.03 20.97 -17.22
C GLU A 54 -0.92 20.69 -16.19
N ARG A 55 -0.45 19.45 -16.06
CA ARG A 55 0.68 19.10 -15.18
C ARG A 55 1.99 19.74 -15.62
N LEU A 56 2.23 19.84 -16.93
CA LEU A 56 3.42 20.50 -17.47
C LEU A 56 3.37 22.01 -17.23
N GLN A 57 2.24 22.66 -17.50
CA GLN A 57 2.04 24.08 -17.19
C GLN A 57 2.23 24.37 -15.70
N TYR A 58 1.63 23.55 -14.84
CA TYR A 58 1.77 23.67 -13.40
C TYR A 58 3.24 23.52 -12.96
N ALA A 59 3.96 22.52 -13.46
CA ALA A 59 5.37 22.29 -13.11
C ALA A 59 6.32 23.40 -13.60
N LEU A 60 6.00 24.04 -14.73
CA LEU A 60 6.76 25.19 -15.24
C LEU A 60 6.50 26.47 -14.44
N LEU A 61 5.27 26.65 -13.94
CA LEU A 61 4.87 27.79 -13.11
C LEU A 61 5.36 27.67 -11.66
N HIS A 62 5.64 26.46 -11.18
CA HIS A 62 6.08 26.19 -9.81
C HIS A 62 7.45 25.48 -9.78
N PRO A 63 8.53 26.12 -10.26
CA PRO A 63 9.84 25.47 -10.41
C PRO A 63 10.49 25.04 -9.09
N ASN A 64 10.03 25.62 -7.97
CA ASN A 64 10.55 25.39 -6.61
C ASN A 64 9.65 24.47 -5.76
N GLU A 65 8.54 23.95 -6.29
CA GLU A 65 7.80 22.89 -5.60
C GLU A 65 8.56 21.56 -5.70
N PRO A 66 8.51 20.70 -4.66
CA PRO A 66 9.14 19.39 -4.72
C PRO A 66 8.55 18.60 -5.89
N ARG A 67 9.38 18.37 -6.92
CA ARG A 67 9.00 17.61 -8.10
C ARG A 67 8.83 16.15 -7.69
N PHE A 68 7.58 15.73 -7.50
CA PHE A 68 7.26 14.32 -7.36
C PHE A 68 7.52 13.64 -8.70
N HIS A 69 8.62 12.89 -8.77
CA HIS A 69 8.91 12.04 -9.90
C HIS A 69 8.05 10.78 -9.82
N ALA A 70 7.52 10.33 -10.96
CA ALA A 70 6.77 9.08 -11.00
C ALA A 70 7.61 7.94 -10.42
N VAL A 71 7.14 7.36 -9.31
CA VAL A 71 7.77 6.22 -8.67
C VAL A 71 7.26 4.95 -9.33
N ASN A 72 8.13 4.24 -10.04
CA ASN A 72 7.79 2.95 -10.62
C ASN A 72 7.71 1.88 -9.51
N TYR A 73 6.66 1.06 -9.57
CA TYR A 73 6.53 -0.14 -8.75
C TYR A 73 7.60 -1.17 -9.16
N GLN A 74 8.16 -1.87 -8.17
CA GLN A 74 9.06 -3.00 -8.41
C GLN A 74 8.65 -4.15 -7.52
N GLU A 75 8.50 -5.32 -8.13
CA GLU A 75 8.10 -6.52 -7.41
C GLU A 75 9.26 -7.04 -6.53
N PRO A 76 9.05 -7.21 -5.22
CA PRO A 76 10.09 -7.69 -4.31
C PRO A 76 10.33 -9.20 -4.43
N LYS A 77 11.53 -9.66 -4.03
CA LYS A 77 11.85 -11.10 -3.90
C LYS A 77 10.83 -11.86 -3.07
N TYR A 78 10.36 -11.24 -1.99
CA TYR A 78 9.30 -11.78 -1.15
C TYR A 78 8.08 -10.88 -1.28
N TRP A 79 6.93 -11.40 -1.68
CA TRP A 79 5.73 -10.60 -1.89
C TRP A 79 5.02 -10.27 -0.57
N CYS A 80 5.12 -11.15 0.44
CA CYS A 80 4.71 -10.85 1.81
C CYS A 80 5.66 -11.43 2.87
N SER A 81 5.51 -10.95 4.10
CA SER A 81 6.02 -11.63 5.29
C SER A 81 4.91 -11.84 6.33
N ILE A 82 4.94 -12.97 7.01
CA ILE A 82 3.89 -13.40 7.94
C ILE A 82 4.49 -13.61 9.32
N VAL A 83 3.86 -13.05 10.34
CA VAL A 83 4.23 -13.22 11.74
C VAL A 83 3.08 -13.87 12.48
N TYR A 84 3.36 -14.93 13.25
CA TYR A 84 2.36 -15.63 14.05
C TYR A 84 2.35 -15.12 15.48
N TYR A 85 1.14 -15.03 16.03
CA TYR A 85 0.88 -14.53 17.38
C TYR A 85 -0.07 -15.46 18.13
N GLU A 86 0.17 -15.57 19.43
CA GLU A 86 -0.75 -16.13 20.40
C GLU A 86 -1.11 -15.02 21.39
N LEU A 87 -2.37 -14.59 21.39
CA LEU A 87 -2.81 -13.40 22.12
C LEU A 87 -1.98 -12.16 21.74
N ASN A 88 -1.31 -11.51 22.69
CA ASN A 88 -0.42 -10.37 22.47
C ASN A 88 1.06 -10.77 22.26
N SER A 89 1.37 -12.07 22.22
CA SER A 89 2.74 -12.56 22.17
C SER A 89 3.12 -13.00 20.77
N ARG A 90 4.22 -12.47 20.23
CA ARG A 90 4.81 -12.93 18.97
C ARG A 90 5.48 -14.29 19.18
N ILE A 91 5.12 -15.27 18.36
CA ILE A 91 5.62 -16.64 18.49
C ILE A 91 6.40 -17.03 17.23
N GLY A 92 7.67 -17.40 17.43
CA GLY A 92 8.57 -17.84 16.36
C GLY A 92 9.03 -16.72 15.42
N GLU A 93 9.78 -17.13 14.40
CA GLU A 93 10.33 -16.21 13.39
C GLU A 93 9.32 -15.91 12.28
N ALA A 94 9.49 -14.74 11.64
CA ALA A 94 8.68 -14.34 10.51
C ALA A 94 8.90 -15.27 9.31
N TYR A 95 7.83 -15.64 8.61
CA TYR A 95 7.87 -16.36 7.34
C TYR A 95 7.98 -15.36 6.18
N PHE A 96 8.82 -15.63 5.20
CA PHE A 96 9.01 -14.78 4.03
C PHE A 96 8.59 -15.53 2.76
N ALA A 97 7.52 -15.08 2.12
CA ALA A 97 6.91 -15.77 1.00
C ALA A 97 7.56 -15.32 -0.32
N SER A 98 8.40 -16.18 -0.91
CA SER A 98 9.03 -15.94 -2.22
C SER A 98 8.21 -16.50 -3.37
N ILE A 99 7.45 -17.58 -3.13
CA ILE A 99 6.60 -18.20 -4.14
C ILE A 99 5.18 -17.61 -4.08
N PRO A 100 4.46 -17.52 -5.21
CA PRO A 100 3.17 -16.83 -5.28
C PRO A 100 2.04 -17.45 -4.45
N SER A 101 2.18 -18.70 -4.02
CA SER A 101 1.12 -19.51 -3.41
C SER A 101 1.68 -20.19 -2.16
N ILE A 102 1.13 -19.87 -0.99
CA ILE A 102 1.61 -20.42 0.28
C ILE A 102 0.46 -20.87 1.19
N ILE A 103 0.74 -21.83 2.06
CA ILE A 103 -0.21 -22.33 3.05
C ILE A 103 0.31 -21.98 4.46
N VAL A 104 -0.55 -21.42 5.30
CA VAL A 104 -0.32 -21.27 6.74
C VAL A 104 -1.26 -22.22 7.47
N ASP A 105 -0.71 -23.23 8.15
CA ASP A 105 -1.51 -24.33 8.72
C ASP A 105 -1.13 -24.68 10.16
N GLY A 106 -1.94 -25.52 10.80
CA GLY A 106 -1.76 -25.96 12.19
C GLY A 106 -0.89 -27.21 12.35
N PHE A 107 -0.25 -27.70 11.29
CA PHE A 107 0.56 -28.92 11.32
C PHE A 107 2.02 -28.61 11.71
N THR A 108 2.92 -29.58 11.58
CA THR A 108 4.25 -29.55 12.21
C THR A 108 5.42 -29.58 11.23
N ASN A 109 5.22 -29.36 9.92
CA ASN A 109 6.34 -29.33 8.98
C ASN A 109 7.27 -28.14 9.29
N PRO A 110 8.56 -28.38 9.64
CA PRO A 110 9.50 -27.32 9.97
C PRO A 110 10.09 -26.61 8.73
N GLY A 111 9.97 -27.21 7.54
CA GLY A 111 10.56 -26.69 6.31
C GLY A 111 9.87 -25.42 5.82
N ARG A 112 10.62 -24.32 5.70
CA ARG A 112 10.08 -23.01 5.30
C ARG A 112 10.14 -22.74 3.79
N ASP A 113 10.91 -23.52 3.06
CA ASP A 113 11.18 -23.29 1.62
C ASP A 113 10.08 -23.87 0.71
N SER A 114 9.16 -24.66 1.28
CA SER A 114 8.16 -25.44 0.54
C SER A 114 6.85 -24.69 0.25
N GLY A 115 6.81 -23.37 0.45
CA GLY A 115 5.56 -22.62 0.38
C GLY A 115 4.63 -22.86 1.56
N ARG A 116 5.14 -23.41 2.64
CA ARG A 116 4.34 -23.85 3.77
C ARG A 116 4.88 -23.27 5.07
N PHE A 117 4.00 -22.65 5.84
CA PHE A 117 4.28 -22.11 7.16
C PHE A 117 3.41 -22.80 8.20
N SER A 118 3.91 -23.90 8.75
CA SER A 118 3.19 -24.69 9.75
C SER A 118 3.40 -24.10 11.15
N VAL A 119 2.35 -23.64 11.82
CA VAL A 119 2.46 -23.03 13.16
C VAL A 119 2.40 -24.07 14.29
N GLY A 120 2.04 -25.32 13.98
CA GLY A 120 1.84 -26.40 14.94
C GLY A 120 3.11 -26.80 15.70
N PHE A 121 4.29 -26.65 15.09
CA PHE A 121 5.58 -26.96 15.75
C PHE A 121 6.10 -25.82 16.64
N LEU A 122 5.55 -24.61 16.53
CA LEU A 122 6.03 -23.46 17.29
C LEU A 122 5.73 -23.61 18.78
N SER A 123 6.75 -23.46 19.62
CA SER A 123 6.64 -23.53 21.07
C SER A 123 6.26 -22.19 21.69
N ASN A 124 5.54 -22.25 22.81
CA ASN A 124 5.23 -21.10 23.67
C ASN A 124 5.03 -21.62 25.10
N ILE A 125 5.88 -21.20 26.04
CA ILE A 125 5.80 -21.63 27.44
C ILE A 125 4.61 -21.02 28.18
N ASN A 126 4.11 -19.87 27.71
CA ASN A 126 2.99 -19.15 28.32
C ASN A 126 1.65 -19.50 27.65
N ARG A 127 1.59 -20.64 26.97
CA ARG A 127 0.42 -21.06 26.21
C ARG A 127 -0.71 -21.48 27.16
N SER A 128 -1.88 -20.88 26.99
CA SER A 128 -3.08 -21.26 27.74
C SER A 128 -3.87 -22.36 27.04
N LEU A 129 -4.74 -23.06 27.79
CA LEU A 129 -5.62 -24.10 27.26
C LEU A 129 -6.53 -23.60 26.12
N ALA A 130 -6.98 -22.35 26.19
CA ALA A 130 -7.78 -21.74 25.12
C ALA A 130 -7.00 -21.63 23.80
N VAL A 131 -5.70 -21.29 23.88
CA VAL A 131 -4.80 -21.23 22.73
C VAL A 131 -4.52 -22.63 22.19
N GLU A 132 -4.23 -23.61 23.04
CA GLU A 132 -4.03 -25.00 22.61
C GLU A 132 -5.25 -25.56 21.86
N ASN A 133 -6.45 -25.30 22.37
CA ASN A 133 -7.68 -25.77 21.75
C ASN A 133 -7.93 -25.13 20.38
N VAL A 134 -7.60 -23.84 20.21
CA VAL A 134 -7.69 -23.18 18.89
C VAL A 134 -6.61 -23.70 17.94
N ARG A 135 -5.37 -23.90 18.39
CA ARG A 135 -4.28 -24.46 17.57
C ARG A 135 -4.66 -25.80 16.95
N LYS A 136 -5.30 -26.69 17.73
CA LYS A 136 -5.81 -27.99 17.26
C LYS A 136 -6.86 -27.86 16.15
N GLN A 137 -7.57 -26.73 16.08
CA GLN A 137 -8.63 -26.46 15.11
C GLN A 137 -8.15 -25.70 13.87
N ILE A 138 -6.91 -25.22 13.82
CA ILE A 138 -6.38 -24.54 12.62
C ILE A 138 -6.42 -25.50 11.42
N GLY A 139 -6.00 -26.75 11.62
CA GLY A 139 -6.02 -27.77 10.56
C GLY A 139 -5.23 -27.34 9.33
N LYS A 140 -5.82 -27.46 8.13
CA LYS A 140 -5.23 -26.99 6.87
C LYS A 140 -5.08 -25.45 6.78
N GLY A 141 -5.69 -24.71 7.70
CA GLY A 141 -5.50 -23.28 7.89
C GLY A 141 -5.95 -22.42 6.71
N VAL A 142 -5.07 -21.57 6.21
CA VAL A 142 -5.35 -20.60 5.14
C VAL A 142 -4.36 -20.77 4.00
N HIS A 143 -4.87 -20.74 2.78
CA HIS A 143 -4.08 -20.60 1.56
C HIS A 143 -4.06 -19.13 1.15
N LEU A 144 -2.85 -18.56 1.07
CA LEU A 144 -2.62 -17.19 0.65
C LEU A 144 -1.89 -17.22 -0.69
N PHE A 145 -2.46 -16.55 -1.69
CA PHE A 145 -1.85 -16.50 -3.00
C PHE A 145 -1.96 -15.12 -3.66
N THR A 146 -0.98 -14.80 -4.49
CA THR A 146 -0.93 -13.59 -5.29
C THR A 146 -1.12 -13.93 -6.77
N PHE A 147 -1.99 -13.18 -7.45
CA PHE A 147 -2.24 -13.31 -8.88
C PHE A 147 -2.49 -11.92 -9.48
N GLY A 148 -1.69 -11.54 -10.49
CA GLY A 148 -1.84 -10.24 -11.15
C GLY A 148 -1.65 -9.02 -10.24
N GLY A 149 -0.92 -9.18 -9.13
CA GLY A 149 -0.73 -8.14 -8.11
C GLY A 149 -1.87 -8.01 -7.08
N ASP A 150 -2.90 -8.84 -7.18
CA ASP A 150 -3.94 -8.97 -6.17
C ASP A 150 -3.60 -10.13 -5.21
N VAL A 151 -3.99 -10.02 -3.94
CA VAL A 151 -3.78 -11.05 -2.92
C VAL A 151 -5.11 -11.62 -2.48
N TYR A 152 -5.15 -12.94 -2.36
CA TYR A 152 -6.33 -13.71 -1.98
C TYR A 152 -6.05 -14.53 -0.72
N ALA A 153 -7.11 -14.74 0.07
CA ALA A 153 -7.13 -15.70 1.17
C ALA A 153 -8.25 -16.71 0.95
N GLU A 154 -7.91 -17.98 0.96
CA GLU A 154 -8.82 -19.11 0.89
C GLU A 154 -8.78 -19.90 2.19
N CYS A 155 -9.95 -20.14 2.78
CA CYS A 155 -10.07 -20.89 4.01
C CYS A 155 -10.06 -22.39 3.72
N LEU A 156 -8.94 -23.05 4.01
CA LEU A 156 -8.80 -24.51 3.88
C LEU A 156 -9.16 -25.25 5.17
N SER A 157 -9.22 -24.54 6.31
CA SER A 157 -9.63 -25.07 7.60
C SER A 157 -11.11 -25.45 7.61
N ASP A 158 -11.47 -26.43 8.44
CA ASP A 158 -12.86 -26.75 8.75
C ASP A 158 -13.53 -25.69 9.66
N CYS A 159 -12.74 -24.75 10.18
CA CYS A 159 -13.20 -23.59 10.95
C CYS A 159 -13.04 -22.30 10.14
N SER A 160 -13.93 -21.33 10.37
CA SER A 160 -13.82 -20.01 9.73
C SER A 160 -12.55 -19.27 10.15
N ILE A 161 -12.06 -18.43 9.23
CA ILE A 161 -11.02 -17.42 9.48
C ILE A 161 -11.63 -16.03 9.43
N PHE A 162 -10.98 -15.07 10.07
CA PHE A 162 -11.48 -13.71 10.23
C PHE A 162 -10.38 -12.74 9.79
N ILE A 163 -10.67 -11.84 8.85
CA ILE A 163 -9.67 -10.98 8.22
C ILE A 163 -10.04 -9.51 8.39
N GLN A 164 -9.05 -8.71 8.79
CA GLN A 164 -9.09 -7.25 8.70
C GLN A 164 -8.07 -6.82 7.65
N SER A 165 -8.56 -6.35 6.51
CA SER A 165 -7.77 -5.68 5.48
C SER A 165 -8.38 -4.33 5.19
N ARG A 166 -7.62 -3.26 5.45
CA ARG A 166 -8.12 -1.88 5.30
C ARG A 166 -8.47 -1.56 3.85
N GLU A 167 -7.66 -1.98 2.88
CA GLU A 167 -7.97 -1.75 1.46
C GLU A 167 -9.19 -2.55 1.03
N CYS A 168 -9.35 -3.79 1.50
CA CYS A 168 -10.56 -4.58 1.24
C CYS A 168 -11.81 -3.89 1.81
N ASN A 169 -11.75 -3.43 3.05
CA ASN A 169 -12.84 -2.72 3.72
C ASN A 169 -13.21 -1.45 2.95
N GLU A 170 -12.23 -0.66 2.52
CA GLU A 170 -12.47 0.55 1.73
C GLU A 170 -13.17 0.23 0.40
N ARG A 171 -12.73 -0.82 -0.29
CA ARG A 171 -13.33 -1.29 -1.55
C ARG A 171 -14.80 -1.72 -1.41
N HIS A 172 -15.17 -2.24 -0.24
CA HIS A 172 -16.54 -2.63 0.09
C HIS A 172 -17.32 -1.54 0.83
N HIS A 173 -16.74 -0.34 1.00
CA HIS A 173 -17.33 0.77 1.76
C HIS A 173 -17.67 0.42 3.22
N PHE A 174 -16.89 -0.46 3.83
CA PHE A 174 -16.97 -0.78 5.26
C PHE A 174 -16.09 0.13 6.10
N HIS A 175 -16.34 0.15 7.41
CA HIS A 175 -15.46 0.82 8.35
C HIS A 175 -14.03 0.25 8.24
N PRO A 176 -12.96 1.06 8.31
CA PRO A 176 -11.58 0.60 8.12
C PRO A 176 -11.16 -0.57 9.03
N THR A 177 -11.77 -0.68 10.21
CA THR A 177 -11.48 -1.73 11.19
C THR A 177 -12.43 -2.93 11.13
N THR A 178 -13.35 -2.99 10.17
CA THR A 178 -14.26 -4.12 9.99
C THR A 178 -13.49 -5.43 9.82
N VAL A 179 -14.03 -6.50 10.39
CA VAL A 179 -13.49 -7.85 10.33
C VAL A 179 -14.43 -8.72 9.50
N ILE A 180 -13.94 -9.24 8.39
CA ILE A 180 -14.71 -10.07 7.45
C ILE A 180 -14.48 -11.54 7.81
N LYS A 181 -15.57 -12.28 8.04
CA LYS A 181 -15.54 -13.73 8.23
C LYS A 181 -15.48 -14.45 6.89
N ILE A 182 -14.54 -15.37 6.74
CA ILE A 182 -14.45 -16.29 5.59
C ILE A 182 -14.77 -17.71 6.11
N PRO A 183 -15.90 -18.31 5.68
CA PRO A 183 -16.26 -19.67 6.07
C PRO A 183 -15.34 -20.72 5.40
N PRO A 184 -15.34 -21.98 5.88
CA PRO A 184 -14.63 -23.08 5.23
C PRO A 184 -14.93 -23.15 3.73
N GLY A 185 -13.88 -23.29 2.91
CA GLY A 185 -13.97 -23.28 1.44
C GLY A 185 -14.20 -21.89 0.82
N GLY A 186 -14.41 -20.85 1.62
CA GLY A 186 -14.55 -19.49 1.14
C GLY A 186 -13.22 -18.90 0.67
N CYS A 187 -13.28 -18.05 -0.35
CA CYS A 187 -12.15 -17.31 -0.88
C CYS A 187 -12.48 -15.82 -1.01
N LEU A 188 -11.57 -14.96 -0.59
CA LEU A 188 -11.73 -13.51 -0.62
C LEU A 188 -10.48 -12.83 -1.20
N ARG A 189 -10.68 -11.85 -2.07
CA ARG A 189 -9.61 -10.93 -2.46
C ARG A 189 -9.36 -9.92 -1.34
N ILE A 190 -8.32 -10.18 -0.57
CA ILE A 190 -7.96 -9.40 0.61
C ILE A 190 -7.15 -8.14 0.27
N PHE A 191 -6.52 -8.07 -0.92
CA PHE A 191 -5.78 -6.88 -1.33
C PHE A 191 -5.74 -6.71 -2.84
N SER A 192 -5.70 -5.47 -3.33
CA SER A 192 -5.39 -5.14 -4.73
C SER A 192 -4.32 -4.06 -4.85
N ASN A 193 -3.20 -4.39 -5.52
CA ASN A 193 -2.16 -3.41 -5.85
C ASN A 193 -2.70 -2.25 -6.71
N ARG A 194 -3.68 -2.51 -7.59
CA ARG A 194 -4.26 -1.48 -8.45
C ARG A 194 -5.06 -0.48 -7.65
N GLN A 195 -5.86 -0.95 -6.70
CA GLN A 195 -6.64 -0.08 -5.82
C GLN A 195 -5.72 0.70 -4.88
N PHE A 196 -4.71 0.05 -4.31
CA PHE A 196 -3.70 0.73 -3.48
C PHE A 196 -2.96 1.83 -4.25
N ALA A 197 -2.58 1.60 -5.51
CA ALA A 197 -1.96 2.61 -6.36
C ALA A 197 -2.86 3.85 -6.55
N HIS A 198 -4.16 3.61 -6.78
CA HIS A 198 -5.14 4.69 -6.88
C HIS A 198 -5.23 5.46 -5.56
N ILE A 199 -5.27 4.75 -4.44
CA ILE A 199 -5.31 5.33 -3.09
C ILE A 199 -4.09 6.20 -2.79
N LEU A 200 -2.92 5.66 -3.06
CA LEU A 200 -1.66 6.36 -2.88
C LEU A 200 -1.61 7.65 -3.70
N SER A 201 -2.09 7.62 -4.95
CA SER A 201 -2.03 8.78 -5.85
C SER A 201 -2.78 10.01 -5.35
N TYR A 202 -3.96 9.85 -4.71
CA TYR A 202 -4.70 10.97 -4.14
C TYR A 202 -4.22 11.34 -2.74
N THR A 203 -3.62 10.39 -2.00
CA THR A 203 -3.20 10.64 -0.61
C THR A 203 -1.95 11.52 -0.56
N ILE A 204 -1.10 11.48 -1.58
CA ILE A 204 0.08 12.34 -1.71
C ILE A 204 -0.29 13.83 -1.60
N SER A 205 -1.37 14.27 -2.27
CA SER A 205 -1.81 15.67 -2.20
C SER A 205 -2.39 16.07 -0.84
N ARG A 206 -2.69 15.11 0.04
CA ARG A 206 -3.18 15.36 1.41
C ARG A 206 -2.05 15.51 2.44
N GLY A 207 -0.79 15.33 2.02
CA GLY A 207 0.38 15.51 2.86
C GLY A 207 0.98 14.21 3.41
N VAL A 208 2.10 14.36 4.11
CA VAL A 208 2.93 13.24 4.57
C VAL A 208 2.25 12.38 5.62
N GLU A 209 1.49 12.96 6.55
CA GLU A 209 0.83 12.21 7.63
C GLU A 209 -0.25 11.27 7.08
N ALA A 210 -1.10 11.78 6.19
CA ALA A 210 -2.11 10.97 5.51
C ALA A 210 -1.47 9.84 4.67
N THR A 211 -0.33 10.14 4.03
CA THR A 211 0.42 9.14 3.25
C THR A 211 1.05 8.09 4.16
N TYR A 212 1.60 8.50 5.31
CA TYR A 212 2.18 7.60 6.31
C TYR A 212 1.12 6.63 6.88
N ASP A 213 -0.12 7.09 7.07
CA ASP A 213 -1.24 6.25 7.52
C ASP A 213 -1.57 5.09 6.55
N LEU A 214 -1.11 5.14 5.29
CA LEU A 214 -1.24 4.03 4.34
C LEU A 214 -0.41 2.81 4.73
N VAL A 215 0.56 2.95 5.65
CA VAL A 215 1.24 1.80 6.28
C VAL A 215 0.21 0.79 6.81
N ARG A 216 -0.92 1.27 7.36
CA ARG A 216 -2.00 0.41 7.87
C ARG A 216 -2.75 -0.35 6.77
N MET A 217 -2.65 0.05 5.51
CA MET A 217 -3.19 -0.71 4.37
C MET A 217 -2.24 -1.80 3.89
N CYS A 218 -0.95 -1.65 4.13
CA CYS A 218 0.07 -2.63 3.79
C CYS A 218 0.13 -3.81 4.78
N THR A 219 -0.61 -3.71 5.90
CA THR A 219 -0.72 -4.74 6.93
C THR A 219 -2.11 -5.32 6.95
N ILE A 220 -2.21 -6.65 6.85
CA ILE A 220 -3.45 -7.41 6.96
C ILE A 220 -3.35 -8.30 8.18
N ARG A 221 -4.45 -8.40 8.93
CA ARG A 221 -4.52 -9.25 10.11
C ARG A 221 -5.55 -10.34 9.93
N LEU A 222 -5.20 -11.56 10.32
CA LEU A 222 -6.06 -12.73 10.18
C LEU A 222 -6.07 -13.54 11.47
N SER A 223 -7.25 -13.83 12.01
CA SER A 223 -7.41 -14.73 13.16
C SER A 223 -8.01 -16.07 12.73
N PHE A 224 -7.53 -17.14 13.34
CA PHE A 224 -8.04 -18.49 13.13
C PHE A 224 -9.14 -18.81 14.14
N VAL A 225 -10.24 -19.42 13.68
CA VAL A 225 -11.33 -19.98 14.49
C VAL A 225 -12.18 -18.94 15.26
N LYS A 226 -11.58 -17.90 15.82
CA LYS A 226 -12.25 -16.89 16.65
C LYS A 226 -12.24 -15.51 15.99
N GLY A 227 -13.41 -14.90 15.86
CA GLY A 227 -13.56 -13.53 15.40
C GLY A 227 -13.29 -12.49 16.48
N TRP A 228 -13.07 -11.25 16.03
CA TRP A 228 -12.91 -10.06 16.87
C TRP A 228 -13.53 -8.83 16.18
N GLY A 229 -13.66 -7.73 16.91
CA GLY A 229 -14.24 -6.47 16.45
C GLY A 229 -15.67 -6.27 16.93
N ALA A 230 -16.34 -5.27 16.37
CA ALA A 230 -17.64 -4.77 16.84
C ALA A 230 -18.75 -5.83 16.94
N GLU A 231 -18.69 -6.88 16.12
CA GLU A 231 -19.69 -7.95 16.06
C GLU A 231 -19.35 -9.15 16.97
N TYR A 232 -18.25 -9.09 17.73
CA TYR A 232 -17.74 -10.21 18.53
C TYR A 232 -17.49 -9.78 19.97
N HIS A 233 -17.43 -10.74 20.89
CA HIS A 233 -17.08 -10.46 22.28
C HIS A 233 -15.65 -9.88 22.43
N ARG A 234 -14.71 -10.33 21.58
CA ARG A 234 -13.33 -9.86 21.55
C ARG A 234 -13.27 -8.58 20.74
N GLN A 235 -12.87 -7.46 21.34
CA GLN A 235 -12.76 -6.19 20.61
C GLN A 235 -11.41 -6.02 19.90
N ASP A 236 -10.33 -6.57 20.49
CA ASP A 236 -8.97 -6.49 19.96
C ASP A 236 -8.48 -7.83 19.43
N ILE A 237 -7.68 -7.78 18.36
CA ILE A 237 -7.09 -8.99 17.79
C ILE A 237 -6.16 -9.71 18.76
N THR A 238 -5.52 -8.97 19.67
CA THR A 238 -4.65 -9.51 20.72
C THR A 238 -5.42 -10.32 21.76
N SER A 239 -6.75 -10.25 21.76
CA SER A 239 -7.63 -11.12 22.55
C SER A 239 -7.98 -12.43 21.81
N THR A 240 -7.59 -12.57 20.54
CA THR A 240 -7.79 -13.80 19.79
C THR A 240 -6.67 -14.81 20.08
N PRO A 241 -6.98 -16.10 20.27
CA PRO A 241 -5.97 -17.06 20.74
C PRO A 241 -4.84 -17.32 19.73
N CYS A 242 -5.15 -17.32 18.43
CA CYS A 242 -4.19 -17.61 17.36
C CYS A 242 -4.48 -16.70 16.16
N TRP A 243 -3.49 -15.90 15.75
CA TRP A 243 -3.63 -15.00 14.62
C TRP A 243 -2.29 -14.76 13.93
N ILE A 244 -2.35 -14.22 12.71
CA ILE A 244 -1.19 -13.82 11.92
C ILE A 244 -1.30 -12.37 11.48
N GLU A 245 -0.15 -11.72 11.39
CA GLU A 245 0.02 -10.41 10.76
C GLU A 245 0.78 -10.59 9.45
N ILE A 246 0.18 -10.12 8.36
CA ILE A 246 0.69 -10.23 6.99
C ILE A 246 1.12 -8.85 6.54
N HIS A 247 2.40 -8.71 6.21
CA HIS A 247 2.99 -7.48 5.69
C HIS A 247 3.21 -7.62 4.18
N LEU A 248 2.52 -6.79 3.39
CA LEU A 248 2.62 -6.78 1.93
C LEU A 248 3.83 -5.97 1.48
N ARG A 249 4.90 -6.67 1.10
CA ARG A 249 6.22 -6.09 0.85
C ARG A 249 6.22 -5.10 -0.33
N GLY A 250 5.49 -5.42 -1.40
CA GLY A 250 5.38 -4.54 -2.57
C GLY A 250 4.77 -3.17 -2.24
N PRO A 251 3.56 -3.13 -1.68
CA PRO A 251 2.95 -1.89 -1.17
C PRO A 251 3.84 -1.12 -0.19
N PHE A 252 4.50 -1.80 0.76
CA PHE A 252 5.46 -1.17 1.67
C PHE A 252 6.61 -0.47 0.95
N LEU A 253 7.25 -1.15 -0.01
CA LEU A 253 8.37 -0.57 -0.77
C LEU A 253 7.91 0.59 -1.65
N TRP A 254 6.71 0.51 -2.22
CA TRP A 254 6.17 1.61 -3.00
C TRP A 254 5.91 2.83 -2.12
N LEU A 255 5.29 2.62 -0.96
CA LEU A 255 5.02 3.67 0.01
C LEU A 255 6.32 4.33 0.52
N ASP A 256 7.34 3.54 0.86
CA ASP A 256 8.66 4.04 1.27
C ASP A 256 9.28 4.96 0.21
N ARG A 257 9.26 4.57 -1.07
CA ARG A 257 9.77 5.39 -2.17
C ARG A 257 9.03 6.73 -2.30
N VAL A 258 7.72 6.75 -2.06
CA VAL A 258 6.92 7.99 -2.09
C VAL A 258 7.25 8.86 -0.88
N LEU A 259 7.26 8.29 0.33
CA LEU A 259 7.54 9.03 1.57
C LEU A 259 8.94 9.67 1.56
N ARG A 260 9.95 9.01 0.98
CA ARG A 260 11.29 9.59 0.80
C ARG A 260 11.28 10.89 -0.02
N GLN A 261 10.34 11.07 -0.94
CA GLN A 261 10.22 12.30 -1.72
C GLN A 261 9.44 13.41 -0.98
N MET A 262 8.60 13.06 0.01
CA MET A 262 7.76 14.03 0.73
C MET A 262 8.50 14.77 1.86
N GLY A 263 9.57 14.19 2.39
CA GLY A 263 10.28 14.72 3.57
C GLY A 263 9.53 14.48 4.89
N PRO A 264 10.12 14.84 6.05
CA PRO A 264 9.51 14.62 7.36
C PRO A 264 8.29 15.53 7.59
N SER A 265 7.43 15.18 8.57
CA SER A 265 6.35 16.06 9.02
C SER A 265 6.91 17.39 9.52
N ARG A 266 6.20 18.48 9.22
CA ARG A 266 6.59 19.85 9.60
C ARG A 266 6.19 20.21 11.02
N SER A 267 5.42 19.36 11.69
CA SER A 267 5.00 19.55 13.07
C SER A 267 6.16 19.16 14.01
N PRO A 268 6.82 20.10 14.70
CA PRO A 268 7.89 19.76 15.63
C PRO A 268 7.31 18.95 16.81
N ILE A 269 7.95 17.82 17.11
CA ILE A 269 7.63 17.03 18.31
C ILE A 269 8.49 17.58 19.45
N SER A 270 7.85 17.97 20.56
CA SER A 270 8.57 18.39 21.76
C SER A 270 9.38 17.21 22.31
N SER A 271 10.66 17.43 22.60
CA SER A 271 11.51 16.45 23.30
C SER A 271 11.19 16.34 24.79
N VAL A 272 10.31 17.21 25.30
CA VAL A 272 9.81 17.19 26.68
C VAL A 272 8.31 16.92 26.59
N SER A 273 7.91 15.69 26.89
CA SER A 273 6.53 15.20 26.96
C SER A 273 6.19 14.87 28.41
#